data_AF-Q14258-F1
#
_entry.id   AF-Q14258-F1
#
_cell.length_a   1.000
_cell.length_b   1.000
_cell.length_c   1.000
_cell.angle_alpha   90.00
_cell.angle_beta   90.00
_cell.angle_gamma   90.00
#
_symmetry.space_group_name_H-M   'P 1'
#
loop_
_entity.id
_entity.type
_entity.pdbx_description
1 polymer ?
#
loop_
_entity_poly.entity_id
_entity_poly.type
_entity_poly.pdbx_seq_one_letter_code
_entity_poly.pdbx_strand_id
1 'polypeptide(L)'
;MAELCPLAEELSCSICLEPFKEPVTTPCGHNFCGSCLNETWAVQGSPYLCPQCRAVYQARPQLHKNTVLCNVVEQFLQADLAREPPADVWTPPARASAPSPNAQVACDHCLKEAAVKTCLVCMASFCQEHLQPHFDSPAFQDHPLQPPVRDLLRRKCSQHNRLREFFCPEHSECICHICLVEHKTCSPASLSQASADLEATLRHKLTVMYSQINGASRALDDVRNRQQDVRMTANRKVEQLQQEYTEMKALLDASETTSTRKIKEEEKRVNSKFDTIYQILLKKKSEIQTLKEEIEQSLTKRDEFEFLEKASKLRGISTKPVYIPEVELNHKLIKGIHQSTIDLKNELKQCIGRLQEPTPSSGDPGEHDPASTHKSTRPVKKVSKEEKKSKKPPPVPALPSKLPTFGAPEQLVDLKQAGLEAAAKATSSHPNSTSLKAKVLETFLAKSRPELLEYYIKVILDYNTAHNKVALSECYTVASVAEMPQNYRPHPQRFTYCSQVLGLHCYKKGIHYWEVELQKNNFCGVGICYGSMNRQGPESRLGRNSASWCVEWFNTKISAWHNNVEKTLPSTKATRVGVLLNCDHGFVIFFAVADKVHLMYKFRVDFTEALYPAFWVFSAGATLSICSPK
;
A
#
# COMPACT_ATOMS: atom_id res chain seq x y z
N MET A 1 -12.74 -6.38 1.61
CA MET A 1 -12.15 -5.23 0.88
C MET A 1 -12.33 -5.37 -0.64
N ALA A 2 -12.09 -6.53 -1.27
CA ALA A 2 -12.01 -6.60 -2.74
C ALA A 2 -13.33 -6.45 -3.54
N GLU A 3 -14.51 -6.77 -3.00
CA GLU A 3 -15.76 -6.76 -3.79
C GLU A 3 -16.54 -5.43 -3.81
N LEU A 4 -16.20 -4.46 -2.95
CA LEU A 4 -16.95 -3.19 -2.85
C LEU A 4 -16.21 -1.97 -3.42
N CYS A 5 -14.89 -2.03 -3.58
CA CYS A 5 -14.13 -0.91 -4.15
C CYS A 5 -14.62 -0.46 -5.55
N PRO A 6 -14.98 -1.36 -6.49
CA PRO A 6 -15.48 -0.93 -7.79
C PRO A 6 -16.81 -0.17 -7.69
N LEU A 7 -17.69 -0.62 -6.77
CA LEU A 7 -19.01 -0.04 -6.60
C LEU A 7 -18.95 1.35 -5.93
N ALA A 8 -17.96 1.58 -5.06
CA ALA A 8 -17.74 2.88 -4.42
C ALA A 8 -17.47 3.99 -5.45
N GLU A 9 -16.66 3.68 -6.48
CA GLU A 9 -16.35 4.63 -7.57
C GLU A 9 -17.59 4.91 -8.43
N GLU A 10 -18.38 3.88 -8.76
CA GLU A 10 -19.62 4.02 -9.55
C GLU A 10 -20.72 4.80 -8.81
N LEU A 11 -20.70 4.79 -7.48
CA LEU A 11 -21.66 5.49 -6.61
C LEU A 11 -21.15 6.83 -6.08
N SER A 12 -20.04 7.34 -6.64
CA SER A 12 -19.43 8.60 -6.25
C SER A 12 -19.70 9.74 -7.24
N CYS A 13 -19.83 10.96 -6.73
CA CYS A 13 -19.98 12.15 -7.57
C CYS A 13 -18.63 12.59 -8.13
N SER A 14 -18.53 12.74 -9.45
CA SER A 14 -17.30 13.17 -10.13
C SER A 14 -16.88 14.63 -9.85
N ILE A 15 -17.67 15.41 -9.10
CA ILE A 15 -17.32 16.78 -8.69
C ILE A 15 -16.74 16.79 -7.28
N CYS A 16 -17.44 16.23 -6.28
CA CYS A 16 -16.97 16.23 -4.89
C CYS A 16 -16.19 14.96 -4.48
N LEU A 17 -16.18 13.92 -5.33
CA LEU A 17 -15.53 12.63 -5.12
C LEU A 17 -16.02 11.86 -3.87
N GLU A 18 -17.24 12.17 -3.43
CA GLU A 18 -17.93 11.54 -2.30
C GLU A 18 -19.14 10.74 -2.83
N PRO A 19 -19.63 9.74 -2.07
CA PRO A 19 -20.90 9.07 -2.38
C PRO A 19 -22.02 10.09 -2.62
N PHE A 20 -22.89 9.84 -3.61
CA PHE A 20 -23.86 10.85 -4.03
C PHE A 20 -24.78 11.32 -2.88
N LYS A 21 -24.79 12.63 -2.62
CA LYS A 21 -25.76 13.30 -1.73
C LYS A 21 -26.81 13.99 -2.58
N GLU A 22 -28.05 13.52 -2.47
CA GLU A 22 -29.18 13.95 -3.31
C GLU A 22 -28.83 13.97 -4.81
N PRO A 23 -28.47 12.81 -5.40
CA PRO A 23 -28.09 12.71 -6.79
C PRO A 23 -29.15 13.26 -7.73
N VAL A 24 -28.71 13.99 -8.75
CA VAL A 24 -29.51 14.42 -9.89
C VAL A 24 -28.93 13.84 -11.19
N THR A 25 -29.79 13.40 -12.09
CA THR A 25 -29.40 12.83 -13.37
C THR A 25 -29.62 13.85 -14.47
N THR A 26 -28.56 14.25 -15.15
CA THR A 26 -28.63 15.14 -16.32
C THR A 26 -29.30 14.45 -17.52
N PRO A 27 -29.88 15.16 -18.50
CA PRO A 27 -30.52 14.54 -19.68
C PRO A 27 -29.59 13.64 -20.51
N CYS A 28 -28.27 13.86 -20.45
CA CYS A 28 -27.26 12.98 -21.05
C CYS A 28 -26.93 11.72 -20.23
N GLY A 29 -27.60 11.50 -19.09
CA GLY A 29 -27.50 10.30 -18.26
C GLY A 29 -26.46 10.33 -17.14
N HIS A 30 -25.66 11.39 -17.03
CA HIS A 30 -24.64 11.49 -15.97
C HIS A 30 -25.24 11.97 -14.65
N ASN A 31 -24.74 11.40 -13.54
CA ASN A 31 -25.22 11.66 -12.18
C ASN A 31 -24.24 12.54 -11.41
N PHE A 32 -24.76 13.49 -10.64
CA PHE A 32 -23.98 14.39 -9.77
C PHE A 32 -24.76 14.64 -8.48
N CYS A 33 -24.09 15.02 -7.38
CA CYS A 33 -24.79 15.60 -6.23
C CYS A 33 -25.53 16.87 -6.67
N GLY A 34 -26.79 17.06 -6.24
CA GLY A 34 -27.60 18.22 -6.62
C GLY A 34 -26.93 19.56 -6.31
N SER A 35 -26.27 19.67 -5.15
CA SER A 35 -25.49 20.86 -4.76
C SER A 35 -24.30 21.11 -5.69
N CYS A 36 -23.49 20.07 -5.94
CA CYS A 36 -22.28 20.18 -6.76
C CYS A 36 -22.58 20.62 -8.20
N LEU A 37 -23.63 20.07 -8.81
CA LEU A 37 -24.03 20.49 -10.16
C LEU A 37 -24.59 21.91 -10.17
N ASN A 38 -25.38 22.29 -9.15
CA ASN A 38 -25.91 23.65 -9.02
C ASN A 38 -24.81 24.70 -8.84
N GLU A 39 -23.79 24.41 -8.04
CA GLU A 39 -22.61 25.28 -7.87
C GLU A 39 -21.84 25.40 -9.19
N THR A 40 -21.61 24.28 -9.88
CA THR A 40 -20.90 24.28 -11.18
C THR A 40 -21.65 25.13 -12.21
N TRP A 41 -22.98 24.98 -12.30
CA TRP A 41 -23.81 25.77 -13.21
C TRP A 41 -24.00 27.23 -12.78
N ALA A 42 -23.89 27.54 -11.49
CA ALA A 42 -23.89 28.92 -11.00
C ALA A 42 -22.62 29.67 -11.43
N VAL A 43 -21.47 28.99 -11.42
CA VAL A 43 -20.18 29.57 -11.84
C VAL A 43 -20.07 29.66 -13.36
N GLN A 44 -20.49 28.63 -14.09
CA GLN A 44 -20.33 28.57 -15.54
C GLN A 44 -21.29 29.47 -16.31
N GLY A 45 -22.53 29.66 -15.81
CA GLY A 45 -23.57 30.38 -16.52
C GLY A 45 -24.06 29.66 -17.79
N SER A 46 -24.87 30.35 -18.58
CA SER A 46 -25.35 29.84 -19.87
C SER A 46 -24.26 29.96 -20.95
N PRO A 47 -24.02 28.93 -21.78
CA PRO A 47 -24.77 27.67 -21.85
C PRO A 47 -24.34 26.68 -20.78
N TYR A 48 -25.30 25.93 -20.22
CA TYR A 48 -25.05 24.97 -19.15
C TYR A 48 -24.44 23.69 -19.72
N LEU A 49 -23.23 23.32 -19.30
CA LEU A 49 -22.56 22.12 -19.78
C LEU A 49 -22.63 20.99 -18.73
N CYS A 50 -22.76 19.74 -19.19
CA CYS A 50 -22.56 18.58 -18.33
C CYS A 50 -21.07 18.48 -17.96
N PRO A 51 -20.70 18.44 -16.66
CA PRO A 51 -19.30 18.38 -16.24
C PRO A 51 -18.53 17.14 -16.74
N GLN A 52 -19.24 16.04 -17.04
CA GLN A 52 -18.62 14.77 -17.41
C GLN A 52 -18.49 14.58 -18.94
N CYS A 53 -19.58 14.73 -19.70
CA CYS A 53 -19.54 14.54 -21.17
C CYS A 53 -19.58 15.84 -21.98
N ARG A 54 -19.71 17.00 -21.33
CA ARG A 54 -19.79 18.31 -21.98
C ARG A 54 -20.99 18.50 -22.92
N ALA A 55 -22.05 17.70 -22.76
CA ALA A 55 -23.33 17.97 -23.43
C ALA A 55 -23.84 19.38 -23.06
N VAL A 56 -24.31 20.13 -24.07
CA VAL A 56 -24.68 21.55 -23.94
C VAL A 56 -26.20 21.69 -23.81
N TYR A 57 -26.64 22.44 -22.80
CA TYR A 57 -28.05 22.78 -22.58
C TYR A 57 -28.25 24.29 -22.67
N GLN A 58 -29.08 24.74 -23.61
CA GLN A 58 -29.35 26.16 -23.86
C GLN A 58 -30.15 26.83 -22.72
N ALA A 59 -30.98 26.06 -22.03
CA ALA A 59 -31.70 26.46 -20.83
C ALA A 59 -31.37 25.47 -19.70
N ARG A 60 -31.43 25.93 -18.45
CA ARG A 60 -31.13 25.11 -17.27
C ARG A 60 -32.14 23.96 -17.17
N PRO A 61 -31.71 22.70 -17.30
CA PRO A 61 -32.62 21.57 -17.15
C PRO A 61 -33.24 21.54 -15.74
N GLN A 62 -34.54 21.25 -15.66
CA GLN A 62 -35.23 21.02 -14.39
C GLN A 62 -34.95 19.58 -13.93
N LEU A 63 -33.95 19.42 -13.06
CA LEU A 63 -33.54 18.11 -12.56
C LEU A 63 -34.21 17.80 -11.22
N HIS A 64 -34.65 16.56 -11.07
CA HIS A 64 -35.23 16.05 -9.84
C HIS A 64 -34.27 15.03 -9.22
N LYS A 65 -34.32 14.90 -7.89
CA LYS A 65 -33.56 13.91 -7.14
C LYS A 65 -33.84 12.50 -7.66
N ASN A 66 -32.79 11.77 -8.03
CA ASN A 66 -32.89 10.38 -8.45
C ASN A 66 -33.04 9.49 -7.21
N THR A 67 -34.28 9.14 -6.88
CA THR A 67 -34.64 8.37 -5.68
C THR A 67 -34.05 6.96 -5.70
N VAL A 68 -33.90 6.34 -6.88
CA VAL A 68 -33.27 5.02 -7.01
C VAL A 68 -31.81 5.09 -6.60
N LEU A 69 -31.07 6.06 -7.13
CA LEU A 69 -29.65 6.21 -6.79
C LEU A 69 -29.44 6.61 -5.32
N CYS A 70 -30.36 7.37 -4.73
CA CYS A 70 -30.36 7.62 -3.28
C CYS A 70 -30.44 6.32 -2.49
N ASN A 71 -31.42 5.47 -2.81
CA ASN A 71 -31.63 4.20 -2.11
C ASN A 71 -30.42 3.26 -2.27
N VAL A 72 -29.81 3.22 -3.46
CA VAL A 72 -28.62 2.40 -3.71
C VAL A 72 -27.41 2.91 -2.92
N VAL A 73 -27.19 4.23 -2.88
CA VAL A 73 -26.11 4.84 -2.09
C VAL A 73 -26.34 4.63 -0.59
N GLU A 74 -27.59 4.76 -0.11
CA GLU A 74 -27.94 4.49 1.28
C GLU A 74 -27.70 3.02 1.66
N GLN A 75 -28.09 2.08 0.81
CA GLN A 75 -27.82 0.66 1.02
C GLN A 75 -26.31 0.36 0.98
N PHE A 76 -25.57 0.99 0.07
CA PHE A 76 -24.13 0.87 -0.01
C PHE A 76 -23.46 1.39 1.26
N LEU A 77 -23.83 2.58 1.73
CA LEU A 77 -23.32 3.17 2.97
C LEU A 77 -23.72 2.34 4.19
N GLN A 78 -24.93 1.78 4.24
CA GLN A 78 -25.34 0.86 5.31
C GLN A 78 -24.54 -0.43 5.29
N ALA A 79 -24.26 -0.99 4.12
CA ALA A 79 -23.43 -2.18 3.97
C ALA A 79 -21.97 -1.91 4.35
N ASP A 80 -21.45 -0.72 4.02
CA ASP A 80 -20.10 -0.29 4.38
C ASP A 80 -19.99 -0.02 5.88
N LEU A 81 -20.97 0.67 6.47
CA LEU A 81 -21.07 0.88 7.93
C LEU A 81 -21.30 -0.42 8.72
N ALA A 82 -21.99 -1.40 8.14
CA ALA A 82 -22.15 -2.73 8.74
C ALA A 82 -20.87 -3.58 8.62
N ARG A 83 -19.92 -3.19 7.75
CA ARG A 83 -18.66 -3.89 7.49
C ARG A 83 -17.45 -3.19 8.12
N GLU A 84 -17.56 -1.91 8.42
CA GLU A 84 -16.66 -1.18 9.32
C GLU A 84 -16.63 -1.94 10.66
N PRO A 85 -15.45 -2.43 11.10
CA PRO A 85 -15.29 -2.83 12.48
C PRO A 85 -15.64 -1.60 13.32
N PRO A 86 -16.38 -1.73 14.44
CA PRO A 86 -16.70 -0.60 15.28
C PRO A 86 -15.40 0.16 15.59
N ALA A 87 -15.38 1.45 15.20
CA ALA A 87 -14.29 2.37 15.48
C ALA A 87 -13.78 2.17 16.90
N ASP A 88 -12.46 2.15 17.06
CA ASP A 88 -11.67 1.94 18.28
C ASP A 88 -12.29 2.57 19.56
N VAL A 89 -13.32 1.92 20.06
CA VAL A 89 -13.61 1.76 21.46
C VAL A 89 -13.38 0.29 21.67
N TRP A 90 -12.27 -0.05 22.31
CA TRP A 90 -12.08 -1.39 22.83
C TRP A 90 -13.14 -1.62 23.92
N THR A 91 -14.36 -1.97 23.49
CA THR A 91 -15.23 -2.80 24.31
C THR A 91 -14.52 -4.15 24.41
N PRO A 92 -14.19 -4.62 25.63
CA PRO A 92 -13.68 -5.96 25.84
C PRO A 92 -14.59 -6.93 25.09
N PRO A 93 -14.08 -8.04 24.52
CA PRO A 93 -14.95 -9.04 23.93
C PRO A 93 -16.03 -9.35 24.95
N ALA A 94 -17.29 -9.06 24.58
CA ALA A 94 -18.45 -9.47 25.35
C ALA A 94 -18.23 -10.95 25.59
N ARG A 95 -17.91 -11.24 26.86
CA ARG A 95 -17.21 -12.43 27.32
C ARG A 95 -17.84 -13.63 26.62
N ALA A 96 -17.07 -14.24 25.70
CA ALA A 96 -17.50 -15.40 24.92
C ALA A 96 -18.05 -16.41 25.90
N SER A 97 -19.37 -16.57 25.88
CA SER A 97 -20.16 -17.30 26.86
C SER A 97 -19.57 -17.18 28.26
N ALA A 98 -19.50 -15.95 28.78
CA ALA A 98 -19.62 -15.77 30.21
C ALA A 98 -20.75 -16.70 30.66
N PRO A 99 -20.54 -17.59 31.64
CA PRO A 99 -21.69 -18.15 32.32
C PRO A 99 -22.44 -16.91 32.80
N SER A 100 -23.65 -16.73 32.27
CA SER A 100 -24.45 -15.51 32.29
C SER A 100 -24.12 -14.69 33.55
N PRO A 101 -23.89 -13.37 33.49
CA PRO A 101 -23.60 -12.58 34.67
C PRO A 101 -24.61 -12.83 35.81
N ASN A 102 -25.81 -13.31 35.43
CA ASN A 102 -26.91 -13.71 36.28
C ASN A 102 -27.02 -15.21 36.64
N ALA A 103 -26.03 -16.06 36.39
CA ALA A 103 -25.98 -17.39 37.01
C ALA A 103 -25.61 -17.21 38.49
N GLN A 104 -26.60 -16.78 39.27
CA GLN A 104 -26.48 -16.62 40.72
C GLN A 104 -26.10 -17.98 41.31
N VAL A 105 -25.10 -17.99 42.20
CA VAL A 105 -24.71 -19.20 42.92
C VAL A 105 -25.91 -19.59 43.78
N ALA A 106 -26.43 -20.81 43.65
CA ALA A 106 -27.53 -21.27 44.48
C ALA A 106 -27.05 -21.48 45.92
N CYS A 107 -27.96 -21.33 46.89
CA CYS A 107 -27.69 -21.73 48.25
C CYS A 107 -27.48 -23.25 48.32
N ASP A 108 -26.35 -23.69 48.85
CA ASP A 108 -26.01 -25.12 48.98
C ASP A 108 -26.91 -25.85 49.99
N HIS A 109 -27.66 -25.12 50.82
CA HIS A 109 -28.57 -25.69 51.81
C HIS A 109 -29.98 -25.93 51.25
N CYS A 110 -30.64 -24.94 50.65
CA CYS A 110 -31.97 -25.13 50.06
C CYS A 110 -31.98 -25.47 48.57
N LEU A 111 -30.86 -25.23 47.87
CA LEU A 111 -30.69 -25.44 46.42
C LEU A 111 -31.71 -24.68 45.54
N LYS A 112 -32.43 -23.71 46.13
CA LYS A 112 -33.53 -22.95 45.50
C LYS A 112 -33.20 -21.48 45.39
N GLU A 113 -32.89 -20.87 46.53
CA GLU A 113 -32.62 -19.44 46.63
C GLU A 113 -31.20 -19.10 46.17
N ALA A 114 -31.01 -17.88 45.68
CA ALA A 114 -29.68 -17.35 45.40
C ALA A 114 -28.89 -17.21 46.71
N ALA A 115 -27.65 -17.70 46.71
CA ALA A 115 -26.73 -17.46 47.80
C ALA A 115 -26.37 -15.98 47.88
N VAL A 116 -26.35 -15.45 49.11
CA VAL A 116 -25.97 -14.07 49.43
C VAL A 116 -24.50 -14.02 49.83
N LYS A 117 -24.02 -15.02 50.58
CA LYS A 117 -22.61 -15.14 50.96
C LYS A 117 -22.14 -16.59 50.93
N THR A 118 -20.84 -16.77 50.71
CA THR A 118 -20.15 -18.05 50.83
C THR A 118 -19.28 -18.04 52.08
N CYS A 119 -19.43 -19.06 52.92
CA CYS A 119 -18.55 -19.30 54.04
C CYS A 119 -17.42 -20.23 53.60
N LEU A 120 -16.17 -19.76 53.70
CA LEU A 120 -15.02 -20.55 53.29
C LEU A 120 -14.66 -21.65 54.31
N VAL A 121 -15.16 -21.57 55.54
CA VAL A 121 -14.99 -22.62 56.56
C VAL A 121 -16.01 -23.74 56.34
N CYS A 122 -17.30 -23.38 56.19
CA CYS A 122 -18.34 -24.35 55.84
C CYS A 122 -18.19 -24.89 54.42
N MET A 123 -17.43 -24.20 53.55
CA MET A 123 -17.28 -24.53 52.14
C MET A 123 -18.63 -24.61 51.42
N ALA A 124 -19.53 -23.70 51.78
CA ALA A 124 -20.91 -23.65 51.32
C ALA A 124 -21.38 -22.19 51.17
N SER A 125 -22.28 -21.99 50.22
CA SER A 125 -22.93 -20.74 49.88
C SER A 125 -24.35 -20.74 50.45
N PHE A 126 -24.72 -19.67 51.14
CA PHE A 126 -25.97 -19.60 51.89
C PHE A 126 -26.84 -18.45 51.37
N CYS A 127 -28.15 -18.70 51.21
CA CYS A 127 -29.14 -17.63 51.07
C CYS A 127 -29.30 -16.90 52.39
N GLN A 128 -30.05 -15.78 52.39
CA GLN A 128 -30.20 -14.94 53.57
C GLN A 128 -30.71 -15.69 54.82
N GLU A 129 -31.63 -16.64 54.64
CA GLU A 129 -32.17 -17.47 55.72
C GLU A 129 -31.13 -18.47 56.25
N HIS A 130 -30.50 -19.25 55.38
CA HIS A 130 -29.50 -20.24 55.81
C HIS A 130 -28.17 -19.62 56.26
N LEU A 131 -27.99 -18.32 56.05
CA LEU A 131 -26.86 -17.57 56.57
C LEU A 131 -27.08 -17.10 58.02
N GLN A 132 -28.33 -17.03 58.51
CA GLN A 132 -28.65 -16.57 59.88
C GLN A 132 -27.80 -17.22 60.99
N PRO A 133 -27.52 -18.55 60.97
CA PRO A 133 -26.68 -19.16 62.00
C PRO A 133 -25.28 -18.53 62.10
N HIS A 134 -24.72 -17.98 61.01
CA HIS A 134 -23.43 -17.30 61.03
C HIS A 134 -23.44 -15.97 61.78
N PHE A 135 -24.62 -15.39 62.01
CA PHE A 135 -24.80 -14.15 62.76
C PHE A 135 -25.30 -14.41 64.18
N ASP A 136 -26.19 -15.38 64.36
CA ASP A 136 -26.88 -15.61 65.63
C ASP A 136 -26.11 -16.56 66.57
N SER A 137 -25.35 -17.50 66.01
CA SER A 137 -24.64 -18.50 66.80
C SER A 137 -23.19 -18.08 67.03
N PRO A 138 -22.74 -18.02 68.31
CA PRO A 138 -21.31 -17.84 68.64
C PRO A 138 -20.40 -18.88 67.98
N ALA A 139 -20.94 -20.06 67.60
CA ALA A 139 -20.16 -21.13 66.97
C ALA A 139 -19.72 -20.81 65.53
N PHE A 140 -20.39 -19.90 64.84
CA PHE A 140 -20.14 -19.57 63.44
C PHE A 140 -19.73 -18.10 63.23
N GLN A 141 -19.71 -17.30 64.29
CA GLN A 141 -19.46 -15.87 64.22
C GLN A 141 -18.07 -15.52 63.65
N ASP A 142 -17.08 -16.40 63.87
CA ASP A 142 -15.71 -16.24 63.37
C ASP A 142 -15.51 -16.78 61.93
N HIS A 143 -16.55 -17.33 61.30
CA HIS A 143 -16.44 -17.84 59.94
C HIS A 143 -16.35 -16.70 58.91
N PRO A 144 -15.30 -16.62 58.08
CA PRO A 144 -15.17 -15.60 57.04
C PRO A 144 -16.22 -15.79 55.95
N LEU A 145 -17.05 -14.76 55.76
CA LEU A 145 -18.09 -14.70 54.73
C LEU A 145 -17.65 -13.80 53.57
N GLN A 146 -17.69 -14.32 52.35
CA GLN A 146 -17.38 -13.58 51.12
C GLN A 146 -18.60 -13.51 50.18
N PRO A 147 -18.61 -12.62 49.17
CA PRO A 147 -19.61 -12.67 48.09
C PRO A 147 -19.68 -14.06 47.45
N PRO A 148 -20.81 -14.47 46.86
CA PRO A 148 -21.01 -15.84 46.39
C PRO A 148 -19.93 -16.29 45.40
N VAL A 149 -19.20 -17.35 45.76
CA VAL A 149 -18.07 -17.87 45.00
C VAL A 149 -18.52 -19.08 44.19
N ARG A 150 -18.36 -19.02 42.87
CA ARG A 150 -18.54 -20.19 41.98
C ARG A 150 -17.39 -21.19 42.16
N ASP A 151 -17.67 -22.47 41.92
CA ASP A 151 -16.68 -23.55 41.90
C ASP A 151 -15.84 -23.67 43.19
N LEU A 152 -16.49 -23.65 44.36
CA LEU A 152 -15.84 -23.76 45.67
C LEU A 152 -14.83 -24.91 45.78
N LEU A 153 -15.11 -26.05 45.13
CA LEU A 153 -14.22 -27.21 45.07
C LEU A 153 -12.87 -26.89 44.42
N ARG A 154 -12.82 -26.01 43.40
CA ARG A 154 -11.56 -25.60 42.76
C ARG A 154 -10.65 -24.79 43.68
N ARG A 155 -11.20 -24.17 44.73
CA ARG A 155 -10.43 -23.45 45.75
C ARG A 155 -9.75 -24.36 46.77
N LYS A 156 -10.08 -25.65 46.78
CA LYS A 156 -9.41 -26.63 47.62
C LYS A 156 -8.22 -27.25 46.91
N CYS A 157 -7.17 -27.53 47.68
CA CYS A 157 -6.08 -28.38 47.25
C CYS A 157 -6.63 -29.79 47.03
N SER A 158 -6.37 -30.36 45.86
CA SER A 158 -6.83 -31.71 45.50
C SER A 158 -6.16 -32.80 46.36
N GLN A 159 -4.95 -32.54 46.87
CA GLN A 159 -4.21 -33.48 47.70
C GLN A 159 -4.50 -33.31 49.19
N HIS A 160 -4.61 -32.05 49.66
CA HIS A 160 -4.67 -31.74 51.09
C HIS A 160 -6.08 -31.39 51.59
N ASN A 161 -7.06 -31.18 50.69
CA ASN A 161 -8.42 -30.75 51.02
C ASN A 161 -8.49 -29.46 51.87
N ARG A 162 -7.41 -28.66 51.85
CA ARG A 162 -7.31 -27.33 52.47
C ARG A 162 -7.50 -26.25 51.43
N LEU A 163 -7.95 -25.07 51.85
CA LEU A 163 -8.06 -23.91 50.97
C LEU A 163 -6.68 -23.55 50.37
N ARG A 164 -6.66 -23.27 49.07
CA ARG A 164 -5.52 -22.70 48.38
C ARG A 164 -5.49 -21.22 48.71
N GLU A 165 -4.60 -20.79 49.61
CA GLU A 165 -4.51 -19.43 50.15
C GLU A 165 -3.23 -18.69 49.72
N PHE A 166 -2.33 -19.41 49.03
CA PHE A 166 -1.08 -18.90 48.50
C PHE A 166 -1.04 -19.09 46.98
N PHE A 167 -0.17 -18.36 46.30
CA PHE A 167 0.12 -18.54 44.88
C PHE A 167 1.61 -18.74 44.71
N CYS A 168 1.99 -19.77 43.95
CA CYS A 168 3.37 -20.01 43.56
C CYS A 168 3.59 -19.49 42.13
N PRO A 169 4.34 -18.37 41.96
CA PRO A 169 4.62 -17.82 40.63
C PRO A 169 5.34 -18.79 39.69
N GLU A 170 6.23 -19.61 40.22
CA GLU A 170 7.07 -20.55 39.46
C GLU A 170 6.25 -21.68 38.83
N HIS A 171 5.18 -22.12 39.51
CA HIS A 171 4.29 -23.18 39.04
C HIS A 171 2.96 -22.65 38.47
N SER A 172 2.74 -21.33 38.57
CA SER A 172 1.51 -20.67 38.11
C SER A 172 0.23 -21.28 38.69
N GLU A 173 0.27 -21.67 39.96
CA GLU A 173 -0.86 -22.31 40.63
C GLU A 173 -1.12 -21.77 42.04
N CYS A 174 -2.38 -21.83 42.46
CA CYS A 174 -2.78 -21.51 43.83
C CYS A 174 -2.53 -22.75 44.71
N ILE A 175 -1.87 -22.59 45.85
CA ILE A 175 -1.45 -23.67 46.74
C ILE A 175 -1.97 -23.45 48.17
N CYS A 176 -2.13 -24.53 48.94
CA CYS A 176 -2.54 -24.44 50.35
C CYS A 176 -1.34 -24.35 51.31
N HIS A 177 -1.57 -24.10 52.60
CA HIS A 177 -0.49 -24.00 53.59
C HIS A 177 0.34 -25.29 53.73
N ILE A 178 -0.22 -26.46 53.40
CA ILE A 178 0.54 -27.73 53.41
C ILE A 178 1.45 -27.83 52.19
N CYS A 179 0.95 -27.44 51.01
CA CYS A 179 1.76 -27.39 49.78
C CYS A 179 2.97 -26.44 49.91
N LEU A 180 2.93 -25.41 50.76
CA LEU A 180 4.11 -24.56 51.01
C LEU A 180 5.35 -25.36 51.42
N VAL A 181 5.17 -26.51 52.06
CA VAL A 181 6.26 -27.41 52.46
C VAL A 181 6.92 -28.09 51.25
N GLU A 182 6.16 -28.33 50.18
CA GLU A 182 6.65 -28.89 48.92
C GLU A 182 7.26 -27.79 48.03
N HIS A 183 6.77 -26.56 48.16
CA HIS A 183 7.22 -25.38 47.43
C HIS A 183 8.31 -24.57 48.18
N LYS A 184 9.14 -25.24 49.00
CA LYS A 184 10.21 -24.57 49.79
C LYS A 184 11.25 -23.82 48.98
N THR A 185 11.49 -24.26 47.74
CA THR A 185 12.43 -23.62 46.81
C THR A 185 11.77 -22.55 45.94
N CYS A 186 10.45 -22.40 46.04
CA CYS A 186 9.69 -21.35 45.38
C CYS A 186 9.58 -20.12 46.28
N SER A 187 9.05 -19.03 45.73
CA SER A 187 8.67 -17.84 46.48
C SER A 187 7.14 -17.65 46.53
N PRO A 188 6.36 -18.54 47.19
CA PRO A 188 4.92 -18.35 47.26
C PRO A 188 4.55 -17.08 48.04
N ALA A 189 3.57 -16.35 47.52
CA ALA A 189 2.97 -15.21 48.20
C ALA A 189 1.53 -15.54 48.62
N SER A 190 0.96 -14.79 49.56
CA SER A 190 -0.48 -14.92 49.85
C SER A 190 -1.29 -14.58 48.59
N LEU A 191 -2.48 -15.18 48.44
CA LEU A 191 -3.32 -14.93 47.26
C LEU A 191 -3.63 -13.44 47.06
N SER A 192 -3.91 -12.72 48.16
CA SER A 192 -4.19 -11.28 48.11
C SER A 192 -2.98 -10.49 47.61
N GLN A 193 -1.78 -10.82 48.09
CA GLN A 193 -0.55 -10.16 47.66
C GLN A 193 -0.23 -10.47 46.20
N ALA A 194 -0.24 -11.76 45.82
CA ALA A 194 0.01 -12.18 44.44
C ALA A 194 -0.99 -11.58 43.45
N SER A 195 -2.28 -11.49 43.83
CA SER A 195 -3.31 -10.84 43.03
C SER A 195 -3.05 -9.34 42.87
N ALA A 196 -2.69 -8.63 43.95
CA ALA A 196 -2.39 -7.21 43.91
C ALA A 196 -1.14 -6.90 43.06
N ASP A 197 -0.09 -7.71 43.20
CA ASP A 197 1.16 -7.56 42.43
C ASP A 197 0.94 -7.83 40.94
N LEU A 198 0.17 -8.87 40.61
CA LEU A 198 -0.19 -9.17 39.22
C LEU A 198 -1.10 -8.08 38.63
N GLU A 199 -2.08 -7.60 39.41
CA GLU A 199 -2.95 -6.49 38.99
C GLU A 199 -2.13 -5.22 38.71
N ALA A 200 -1.20 -4.86 39.61
CA ALA A 200 -0.30 -3.72 39.42
C ALA A 200 0.56 -3.88 38.15
N THR A 201 1.12 -5.06 37.92
CA THR A 201 1.92 -5.39 36.73
C THR A 201 1.08 -5.27 35.45
N LEU A 202 -0.15 -5.78 35.46
CA LEU A 202 -1.06 -5.71 34.32
C LEU A 202 -1.52 -4.26 34.04
N ARG A 203 -1.82 -3.46 35.08
CA ARG A 203 -2.15 -2.03 34.92
C ARG A 203 -0.98 -1.22 34.38
N HIS A 204 0.25 -1.51 34.80
CA HIS A 204 1.44 -0.89 34.24
C HIS A 204 1.60 -1.24 32.75
N LYS A 205 1.50 -2.52 32.38
CA LYS A 205 1.52 -2.96 30.97
C LYS A 205 0.42 -2.28 30.13
N LEU A 206 -0.80 -2.17 30.67
CA LEU A 206 -1.91 -1.50 30.00
C LEU A 206 -1.61 -0.01 29.74
N THR A 207 -0.99 0.69 30.70
CA THR A 207 -0.56 2.09 30.54
C THR A 207 0.48 2.24 29.42
N VAL A 208 1.46 1.33 29.38
CA VAL A 208 2.46 1.30 28.29
C VAL A 208 1.78 1.06 26.95
N MET A 209 0.82 0.13 26.87
CA MET A 209 0.07 -0.16 25.64
C MET A 209 -0.72 1.06 25.14
N TYR A 210 -1.41 1.80 26.02
CA TYR A 210 -2.08 3.05 25.61
C TYR A 210 -1.08 4.06 25.01
N SER A 211 0.11 4.19 25.60
CA SER A 211 1.15 5.07 25.05
C SER A 211 1.66 4.62 23.68
N GLN A 212 1.77 3.30 23.45
CA GLN A 212 2.18 2.70 22.18
C GLN A 212 1.11 2.85 21.09
N ILE A 213 -0.17 2.64 21.42
CA ILE A 213 -1.30 2.87 20.49
C ILE A 213 -1.30 4.34 20.05
N ASN A 214 -1.22 5.28 20.99
CA ASN A 214 -1.12 6.70 20.66
C ASN A 214 0.13 7.02 19.82
N GLY A 215 1.25 6.33 20.08
CA GLY A 215 2.45 6.41 19.25
C GLY A 215 2.22 5.94 17.82
N ALA A 216 1.47 4.84 17.64
CA ALA A 216 1.08 4.33 16.33
C ALA A 216 0.13 5.29 15.61
N SER A 217 -0.88 5.86 16.28
CA SER A 217 -1.78 6.88 15.71
C SER A 217 -0.99 8.08 15.18
N ARG A 218 -0.06 8.62 15.97
CA ARG A 218 0.83 9.72 15.51
C ARG A 218 1.68 9.32 14.31
N ALA A 219 2.16 8.08 14.26
CA ALA A 219 2.94 7.58 13.12
C ALA A 219 2.08 7.42 11.86
N LEU A 220 0.80 7.02 11.98
CA LEU A 220 -0.16 6.96 10.87
C LEU A 220 -0.39 8.36 10.29
N ASP A 221 -0.63 9.35 11.14
CA ASP A 221 -0.80 10.76 10.73
C ASP A 221 0.45 11.31 10.05
N ASP A 222 1.63 11.03 10.61
CA ASP A 222 2.92 11.44 10.06
C ASP A 222 3.16 10.87 8.66
N VAL A 223 2.80 9.61 8.40
CA VAL A 223 2.89 9.02 7.05
C VAL A 223 1.96 9.75 6.07
N ARG A 224 0.73 10.08 6.46
CA ARG A 224 -0.20 10.84 5.60
C ARG A 224 0.28 12.26 5.33
N ASN A 225 0.85 12.93 6.32
CA ASN A 225 1.44 14.26 6.17
C ASN A 225 2.64 14.22 5.21
N ARG A 226 3.53 13.24 5.34
CA ARG A 226 4.66 13.04 4.42
C ARG A 226 4.20 12.72 3.00
N GLN A 227 3.13 11.95 2.82
CA GLN A 227 2.54 11.75 1.49
C GLN A 227 2.06 13.05 0.86
N GLN A 228 1.42 13.93 1.64
CA GLN A 228 0.98 15.23 1.15
C GLN A 228 2.15 16.16 0.80
N ASP A 229 3.20 16.17 1.63
CA ASP A 229 4.43 16.94 1.35
C ASP A 229 5.10 16.52 0.03
N VAL A 230 5.16 15.21 -0.24
CA VAL A 230 5.66 14.68 -1.51
C VAL A 230 4.79 15.13 -2.69
N ARG A 231 3.45 15.08 -2.57
CA ARG A 231 2.53 15.56 -3.62
C ARG A 231 2.73 17.05 -3.90
N MET A 232 2.82 17.87 -2.86
CA MET A 232 3.06 19.31 -3.00
C MET A 232 4.41 19.60 -3.65
N THR A 233 5.46 18.88 -3.26
CA THR A 233 6.79 19.00 -3.84
C THR A 233 6.79 18.60 -5.32
N ALA A 234 6.10 17.52 -5.68
CA ALA A 234 5.94 17.08 -7.06
C ALA A 234 5.19 18.14 -7.91
N ASN A 235 4.06 18.65 -7.43
CA ASN A 235 3.29 19.69 -8.11
C ASN A 235 4.13 20.96 -8.33
N ARG A 236 4.84 21.42 -7.30
CA ARG A 236 5.76 22.56 -7.42
C ARG A 236 6.84 22.34 -8.50
N LYS A 237 7.38 21.12 -8.59
CA LYS A 237 8.38 20.77 -9.63
C LYS A 237 7.78 20.72 -11.02
N VAL A 238 6.54 20.25 -11.15
CA VAL A 238 5.79 20.27 -12.41
C VAL A 238 5.49 21.71 -12.84
N GLU A 239 5.04 22.58 -11.93
CA GLU A 239 4.80 24.00 -12.19
C GLU A 239 6.09 24.72 -12.63
N GLN A 240 7.22 24.46 -11.96
CA GLN A 240 8.53 24.97 -12.37
C GLN A 240 8.86 24.53 -13.80
N LEU A 241 8.68 23.26 -14.13
CA LEU A 241 8.92 22.75 -15.48
C LEU A 241 7.97 23.39 -16.51
N GLN A 242 6.69 23.54 -16.18
CA GLN A 242 5.69 24.19 -17.03
C GLN A 242 6.05 25.65 -17.32
N GLN A 243 6.61 26.37 -16.35
CA GLN A 243 7.11 27.73 -16.53
C GLN A 243 8.25 27.76 -17.56
N GLU A 244 9.27 26.91 -17.42
CA GLU A 244 10.38 26.80 -18.39
C GLU A 244 9.88 26.51 -19.81
N TYR A 245 8.90 25.59 -19.96
CA TYR A 245 8.30 25.30 -21.26
C TYR A 245 7.45 26.45 -21.81
N THR A 246 6.85 27.26 -20.95
CA THR A 246 6.07 28.44 -21.36
C THR A 246 7.01 29.55 -21.86
N GLU A 247 8.16 29.75 -21.20
CA GLU A 247 9.19 30.68 -21.66
C GLU A 247 9.78 30.27 -23.01
N MET A 248 10.06 28.97 -23.21
CA MET A 248 10.49 28.46 -24.52
C MET A 248 9.45 28.72 -25.63
N LYS A 249 8.16 28.55 -25.35
CA LYS A 249 7.09 28.88 -26.32
C LYS A 249 7.07 30.36 -26.66
N ALA A 250 7.14 31.24 -25.65
CA ALA A 250 7.17 32.69 -25.86
C ALA A 250 8.37 33.14 -26.72
N LEU A 251 9.54 32.51 -26.56
CA LEU A 251 10.72 32.75 -27.41
C LEU A 251 10.49 32.33 -28.86
N LEU A 252 9.82 31.19 -29.09
CA LEU A 252 9.46 30.74 -30.43
C LEU A 252 8.44 31.67 -31.09
N ASP A 253 7.39 32.07 -30.37
CA ASP A 253 6.36 33.01 -30.86
C ASP A 253 6.96 34.38 -31.22
N ALA A 254 7.91 34.87 -30.41
CA ALA A 254 8.64 36.11 -30.70
C ALA A 254 9.52 36.00 -31.95
N SER A 255 10.20 34.86 -32.14
CA SER A 255 11.01 34.57 -33.34
C SER A 255 10.15 34.44 -34.59
N GLU A 256 8.99 33.78 -34.49
CA GLU A 256 7.98 33.67 -35.55
C GLU A 256 7.46 35.04 -35.97
N THR A 257 7.06 35.88 -35.00
CA THR A 257 6.58 37.24 -35.27
C THR A 257 7.66 38.10 -35.92
N THR A 258 8.90 38.01 -35.43
CA THR A 258 10.05 38.77 -35.97
C THR A 258 10.37 38.37 -37.41
N SER A 259 10.37 37.07 -37.71
CA SER A 259 10.63 36.53 -39.04
C SER A 259 9.51 36.89 -40.02
N THR A 260 8.24 36.80 -39.57
CA THR A 260 7.06 37.19 -40.35
C THR A 260 7.09 38.68 -40.70
N ARG A 261 7.45 39.55 -39.73
CA ARG A 261 7.60 40.99 -39.97
C ARG A 261 8.62 41.29 -41.07
N LYS A 262 9.78 40.63 -41.09
CA LYS A 262 10.79 40.81 -42.14
C LYS A 262 10.25 40.46 -43.54
N ILE A 263 9.45 39.40 -43.63
CA ILE A 263 8.81 39.01 -44.90
C ILE A 263 7.75 40.05 -45.31
N LYS A 264 6.94 40.55 -44.37
CA LYS A 264 5.94 41.60 -44.62
C LYS A 264 6.56 42.95 -45.01
N GLU A 265 7.72 43.30 -44.46
CA GLU A 265 8.47 44.49 -44.87
C GLU A 265 8.96 44.38 -46.31
N GLU A 266 9.44 43.20 -46.72
CA GLU A 266 9.85 42.93 -48.10
C GLU A 266 8.66 42.94 -49.08
N GLU A 267 7.53 42.34 -48.69
CA GLU A 267 6.27 42.42 -49.43
C GLU A 267 5.85 43.89 -49.63
N LYS A 268 5.84 44.68 -48.55
CA LYS A 268 5.50 46.11 -48.59
C LYS A 268 6.45 46.89 -49.49
N ARG A 269 7.76 46.61 -49.45
CA ARG A 269 8.79 47.26 -50.28
C ARG A 269 8.51 47.05 -51.77
N VAL A 270 8.14 45.84 -52.16
CA VAL A 270 7.82 45.48 -53.55
C VAL A 270 6.50 46.14 -53.98
N ASN A 271 5.45 46.00 -53.18
CA ASN A 271 4.14 46.58 -53.51
C ASN A 271 4.19 48.11 -53.60
N SER A 272 4.90 48.78 -52.68
CA SER A 272 5.06 50.25 -52.74
C SER A 272 5.77 50.73 -54.01
N LYS A 273 6.72 49.93 -54.54
CA LYS A 273 7.34 50.21 -55.85
C LYS A 273 6.34 50.03 -56.99
N PHE A 274 5.53 48.98 -56.97
CA PHE A 274 4.47 48.80 -57.97
C PHE A 274 3.40 49.88 -57.90
N ASP A 275 3.00 50.32 -56.71
CA ASP A 275 2.08 51.45 -56.54
C ASP A 275 2.65 52.72 -57.16
N THR A 276 3.94 52.99 -56.96
CA THR A 276 4.64 54.14 -57.57
C THR A 276 4.68 54.02 -59.10
N ILE A 277 5.00 52.82 -59.62
CA ILE A 277 4.99 52.56 -61.06
C ILE A 277 3.58 52.74 -61.63
N TYR A 278 2.56 52.25 -60.93
CA TYR A 278 1.16 52.42 -61.32
C TYR A 278 0.79 53.89 -61.45
N GLN A 279 1.17 54.74 -60.49
CA GLN A 279 0.95 56.19 -60.56
C GLN A 279 1.67 56.84 -61.76
N ILE A 280 2.93 56.43 -62.04
CA ILE A 280 3.69 56.92 -63.19
C ILE A 280 3.00 56.53 -64.51
N LEU A 281 2.57 55.27 -64.63
CA LEU A 281 1.87 54.76 -65.81
C LEU A 281 0.50 55.43 -65.98
N LEU A 282 -0.21 55.67 -64.88
CA LEU A 282 -1.50 56.35 -64.87
C LEU A 282 -1.36 57.79 -65.39
N LYS A 283 -0.34 58.53 -64.93
CA LYS A 283 -0.02 59.87 -65.42
C LYS A 283 0.32 59.86 -66.92
N LYS A 284 1.22 58.97 -67.34
CA LYS A 284 1.57 58.83 -68.77
C LYS A 284 0.37 58.46 -69.64
N LYS A 285 -0.52 57.59 -69.15
CA LYS A 285 -1.78 57.27 -69.82
C LYS A 285 -2.63 58.52 -69.99
N SER A 286 -2.82 59.33 -68.93
CA SER A 286 -3.61 60.56 -69.02
C SER A 286 -3.01 61.60 -69.97
N GLU A 287 -1.69 61.74 -70.02
CA GLU A 287 -1.00 62.63 -70.97
C GLU A 287 -1.22 62.19 -72.42
N ILE A 288 -1.02 60.91 -72.71
CA ILE A 288 -1.25 60.32 -74.05
C ILE A 288 -2.74 60.42 -74.44
N GLN A 289 -3.63 60.18 -73.48
CA GLN A 289 -5.08 60.27 -73.68
C GLN A 289 -5.52 61.70 -74.03
N THR A 290 -4.99 62.71 -73.34
CA THR A 290 -5.26 64.13 -73.62
C THR A 290 -4.81 64.49 -75.04
N LEU A 291 -3.59 64.09 -75.42
CA LEU A 291 -3.08 64.34 -76.77
C LEU A 291 -3.91 63.63 -77.85
N LYS A 292 -4.35 62.40 -77.59
CA LYS A 292 -5.27 61.65 -78.48
C LYS A 292 -6.57 62.44 -78.69
N GLU A 293 -7.18 62.93 -77.61
CA GLU A 293 -8.43 63.70 -77.66
C GLU A 293 -8.25 65.04 -78.39
N GLU A 294 -7.13 65.73 -78.19
CA GLU A 294 -6.79 66.96 -78.95
C GLU A 294 -6.66 66.69 -80.46
N ILE A 295 -6.00 65.59 -80.84
CA ILE A 295 -5.90 65.16 -82.23
C ILE A 295 -7.29 64.82 -82.80
N GLU A 296 -8.10 64.03 -82.08
CA GLU A 296 -9.46 63.66 -82.51
C GLU A 296 -10.36 64.89 -82.70
N GLN A 297 -10.30 65.87 -81.80
CA GLN A 297 -11.02 67.14 -81.91
C GLN A 297 -10.54 68.00 -83.09
N SER A 298 -9.22 68.00 -83.36
CA SER A 298 -8.66 68.74 -84.49
C SER A 298 -9.11 68.18 -85.84
N LEU A 299 -9.33 66.86 -85.94
CA LEU A 299 -9.78 66.17 -87.15
C LEU A 299 -11.27 66.39 -87.46
N THR A 300 -12.08 66.80 -86.48
CA THR A 300 -13.53 67.03 -86.70
C THR A 300 -13.84 68.42 -87.28
N LYS A 301 -12.87 69.34 -87.23
CA LYS A 301 -13.04 70.72 -87.70
C LYS A 301 -12.93 70.80 -89.21
N ARG A 302 -13.92 71.44 -89.86
CA ARG A 302 -14.03 71.57 -91.32
C ARG A 302 -13.30 72.78 -91.92
N ASP A 303 -12.68 73.62 -91.10
CA ASP A 303 -11.91 74.77 -91.55
C ASP A 303 -10.44 74.38 -91.74
N GLU A 304 -10.01 74.32 -93.00
CA GLU A 304 -8.65 73.96 -93.40
C GLU A 304 -7.60 74.93 -92.83
N PHE A 305 -7.95 76.20 -92.61
CA PHE A 305 -7.04 77.21 -92.07
C PHE A 305 -6.71 76.93 -90.59
N GLU A 306 -7.73 76.80 -89.73
CA GLU A 306 -7.54 76.44 -88.32
C GLU A 306 -6.90 75.07 -88.14
N PHE A 307 -7.28 74.10 -89.00
CA PHE A 307 -6.73 72.76 -88.96
C PHE A 307 -5.21 72.78 -89.20
N LEU A 308 -4.74 73.47 -90.24
CA LEU A 308 -3.31 73.54 -90.56
C LEU A 308 -2.50 74.20 -89.44
N GLU A 309 -3.02 75.25 -88.80
CA GLU A 309 -2.35 75.91 -87.68
C GLU A 309 -2.21 74.98 -86.46
N LYS A 310 -3.30 74.29 -86.09
CA LYS A 310 -3.31 73.37 -84.93
C LYS A 310 -2.56 72.07 -85.21
N ALA A 311 -2.76 71.46 -86.37
CA ALA A 311 -2.07 70.24 -86.78
C ALA A 311 -0.56 70.44 -86.90
N SER A 312 -0.09 71.64 -87.29
CA SER A 312 1.34 71.97 -87.31
C SER A 312 1.97 71.96 -85.91
N LYS A 313 1.24 72.42 -84.88
CA LYS A 313 1.69 72.35 -83.48
C LYS A 313 1.70 70.91 -82.96
N LEU A 314 0.69 70.11 -83.31
CA LEU A 314 0.58 68.70 -82.92
C LEU A 314 1.59 67.79 -83.63
N ARG A 315 2.01 68.12 -84.87
CA ARG A 315 3.01 67.34 -85.64
C ARG A 315 4.34 67.16 -84.91
N GLY A 316 4.73 68.11 -84.07
CA GLY A 316 5.97 68.06 -83.29
C GLY A 316 5.91 67.16 -82.05
N ILE A 317 4.74 66.67 -81.66
CA ILE A 317 4.55 65.95 -80.40
C ILE A 317 4.62 64.44 -80.65
N SER A 318 5.70 63.80 -80.19
CA SER A 318 5.90 62.36 -80.31
C SER A 318 5.66 61.66 -78.96
N THR A 319 4.70 60.74 -78.92
CA THR A 319 4.50 59.85 -77.77
C THR A 319 5.48 58.69 -77.79
N LYS A 320 5.97 58.27 -76.61
CA LYS A 320 6.80 57.07 -76.45
C LYS A 320 6.03 55.97 -75.73
N PRO A 321 6.28 54.68 -76.03
CA PRO A 321 5.68 53.57 -75.31
C PRO A 321 6.11 53.60 -73.84
N VAL A 322 5.25 53.07 -72.97
CA VAL A 322 5.56 52.91 -71.55
C VAL A 322 6.53 51.73 -71.34
N TYR A 323 7.33 51.82 -70.29
CA TYR A 323 8.26 50.79 -69.86
C TYR A 323 8.07 50.57 -68.36
N ILE A 324 8.08 49.31 -67.93
CA ILE A 324 8.00 48.91 -66.52
C ILE A 324 9.41 48.47 -66.12
N PRO A 325 10.05 49.14 -65.14
CA PRO A 325 11.36 48.70 -64.66
C PRO A 325 11.25 47.37 -63.93
N GLU A 326 12.35 46.63 -63.88
CA GLU A 326 12.45 45.39 -63.10
C GLU A 326 12.24 45.69 -61.60
N VAL A 327 11.20 45.09 -61.03
CA VAL A 327 10.91 45.12 -59.60
C VAL A 327 10.79 43.69 -59.12
N GLU A 328 11.86 43.20 -58.53
CA GLU A 328 11.93 41.84 -58.02
C GLU A 328 11.73 41.78 -56.51
N LEU A 329 11.10 40.69 -56.07
CA LEU A 329 11.07 40.24 -54.70
C LEU A 329 12.44 39.65 -54.33
N ASN A 330 12.93 39.95 -53.13
CA ASN A 330 14.20 39.42 -52.64
C ASN A 330 14.05 37.94 -52.22
N HIS A 331 14.06 37.06 -53.22
CA HIS A 331 13.96 35.61 -53.04
C HIS A 331 15.06 35.05 -52.12
N LYS A 332 16.27 35.63 -52.16
CA LYS A 332 17.39 35.21 -51.31
C LYS A 332 17.10 35.47 -49.83
N LEU A 333 16.51 36.61 -49.49
CA LEU A 333 16.10 36.95 -48.12
C LEU A 333 15.02 35.97 -47.61
N ILE A 334 13.95 35.77 -48.38
CA ILE A 334 12.81 34.92 -47.97
C ILE A 334 13.28 33.46 -47.81
N LYS A 335 14.04 32.93 -48.78
CA LYS A 335 14.59 31.58 -48.71
C LYS A 335 15.56 31.42 -47.53
N GLY A 336 16.37 32.46 -47.24
CA GLY A 336 17.26 32.48 -46.09
C GLY A 336 16.52 32.35 -44.76
N ILE A 337 15.47 33.16 -44.53
CA ILE A 337 14.63 33.10 -43.33
C ILE A 337 14.01 31.71 -43.17
N HIS A 338 13.44 31.16 -44.26
CA HIS A 338 12.82 29.84 -44.24
C HIS A 338 13.83 28.73 -43.92
N GLN A 339 15.01 28.74 -44.55
CA GLN A 339 16.05 27.74 -44.30
C GLN A 339 16.56 27.81 -42.85
N SER A 340 16.87 28.99 -42.33
CA SER A 340 17.31 29.14 -40.94
C SER A 340 16.25 28.69 -39.93
N THR A 341 14.97 28.81 -40.25
CA THR A 341 13.87 28.30 -39.42
C THR A 341 13.83 26.76 -39.41
N ILE A 342 14.10 26.12 -40.56
CA ILE A 342 14.26 24.66 -40.65
C ILE A 342 15.47 24.20 -39.83
N ASP A 343 16.58 24.93 -39.90
CA ASP A 343 17.81 24.63 -39.17
C ASP A 343 17.54 24.69 -37.65
N LEU A 344 16.89 25.75 -37.17
CA LEU A 344 16.48 25.90 -35.76
C LEU A 344 15.60 24.74 -35.29
N LYS A 345 14.64 24.29 -36.12
CA LYS A 345 13.79 23.12 -35.79
C LYS A 345 14.64 21.85 -35.59
N ASN A 346 15.64 21.63 -36.44
CA ASN A 346 16.50 20.45 -36.36
C ASN A 346 17.42 20.51 -35.14
N GLU A 347 17.97 21.69 -34.83
CA GLU A 347 18.76 21.92 -33.60
C GLU A 347 17.92 21.71 -32.35
N LEU A 348 16.71 22.28 -32.28
CA LEU A 348 15.78 22.07 -31.18
C LEU A 348 15.44 20.58 -30.99
N LYS A 349 15.20 19.85 -32.09
CA LYS A 349 14.97 18.39 -32.04
C LYS A 349 16.17 17.65 -31.46
N GLN A 350 17.39 18.03 -31.83
CA GLN A 350 18.61 17.44 -31.27
C GLN A 350 18.76 17.74 -29.78
N CYS A 351 18.47 18.96 -29.35
CA CYS A 351 18.47 19.34 -27.93
C CYS A 351 17.44 18.55 -27.11
N ILE A 352 16.21 18.39 -27.63
CA ILE A 352 15.16 17.58 -26.98
C ILE A 352 15.59 16.11 -26.89
N GLY A 353 16.23 15.56 -27.91
CA GLY A 353 16.76 14.18 -27.88
C GLY A 353 17.79 13.98 -26.76
N ARG A 354 18.75 14.91 -26.61
CA ARG A 354 19.75 14.89 -25.53
C ARG A 354 19.15 15.00 -24.12
N LEU A 355 17.98 15.64 -23.99
CA LEU A 355 17.27 15.76 -22.72
C LEU A 355 16.56 14.46 -22.30
N GLN A 356 16.07 13.68 -23.27
CA GLN A 356 15.34 12.43 -22.99
C GLN A 356 16.26 11.23 -22.80
N GLU A 357 17.40 11.22 -23.50
CA GLU A 357 18.44 10.21 -23.35
C GLU A 357 19.66 10.87 -22.68
N PRO A 358 19.67 11.00 -21.34
CA PRO A 358 20.92 11.33 -20.67
C PRO A 358 21.90 10.20 -20.99
N THR A 359 22.94 10.51 -21.78
CA THR A 359 24.07 9.59 -21.97
C THR A 359 24.50 9.08 -20.59
N PRO A 360 24.58 7.76 -20.38
CA PRO A 360 24.95 7.23 -19.07
C PRO A 360 26.34 7.74 -18.74
N SER A 361 26.45 8.57 -17.70
CA SER A 361 27.73 9.05 -17.20
C SER A 361 28.57 7.86 -16.77
N SER A 362 29.53 7.51 -17.61
CA SER A 362 30.61 6.59 -17.30
C SER A 362 31.61 7.27 -16.37
N GLY A 363 31.86 6.67 -15.19
CA GLY A 363 33.16 6.72 -14.51
C GLY A 363 33.31 7.73 -13.36
N ASP A 364 33.36 7.20 -12.15
CA ASP A 364 33.97 7.77 -10.93
C ASP A 364 35.52 7.57 -10.97
N PRO A 365 36.36 8.08 -10.04
CA PRO A 365 36.54 9.42 -9.46
C PRO A 365 37.95 10.00 -9.75
N GLY A 366 38.11 11.33 -9.67
CA GLY A 366 39.44 11.97 -9.73
C GLY A 366 39.48 13.24 -8.91
N GLU A 367 40.19 13.17 -7.78
CA GLU A 367 40.58 14.30 -6.93
C GLU A 367 41.13 15.47 -7.76
N HIS A 368 40.68 16.70 -7.49
CA HIS A 368 41.51 17.90 -7.46
C HIS A 368 40.66 19.11 -7.02
N ASP A 369 40.87 19.55 -5.77
CA ASP A 369 40.60 20.92 -5.32
C ASP A 369 41.58 21.89 -6.02
N PRO A 370 41.21 23.17 -6.32
CA PRO A 370 41.20 24.17 -5.25
C PRO A 370 40.17 25.33 -5.35
N ALA A 371 39.71 25.73 -4.16
CA ALA A 371 39.52 27.10 -3.66
C ALA A 371 38.95 28.22 -4.58
N SER A 372 37.75 28.72 -4.25
CA SER A 372 37.59 30.03 -3.57
C SER A 372 36.13 30.36 -3.21
N THR A 373 35.93 30.60 -1.90
CA THR A 373 35.06 31.58 -1.23
C THR A 373 33.86 32.23 -1.96
N HIS A 374 32.66 32.07 -1.40
CA HIS A 374 31.99 33.15 -0.64
C HIS A 374 30.86 32.62 0.28
N LYS A 375 30.88 33.11 1.53
CA LYS A 375 30.03 32.77 2.68
C LYS A 375 28.63 33.38 2.58
N SER A 376 27.64 32.69 3.14
CA SER A 376 26.66 33.33 4.04
C SER A 376 26.17 32.36 5.12
N THR A 377 26.00 32.89 6.32
CA THR A 377 26.09 32.22 7.63
C THR A 377 24.76 32.37 8.37
N ARG A 378 24.26 31.33 9.06
CA ARG A 378 23.54 31.49 10.35
C ARG A 378 23.61 30.22 11.22
N PRO A 379 23.71 30.34 12.57
CA PRO A 379 24.45 29.40 13.39
C PRO A 379 23.60 28.49 14.31
N VAL A 380 24.13 27.31 14.63
CA VAL A 380 23.65 26.39 15.67
C VAL A 380 24.46 26.57 16.95
N LYS A 381 23.79 26.77 18.09
CA LYS A 381 24.38 26.70 19.43
C LYS A 381 24.57 25.23 19.84
N LYS A 382 25.80 24.89 20.25
CA LYS A 382 26.19 23.62 20.89
C LYS A 382 26.66 23.97 22.31
N VAL A 383 26.16 23.25 23.31
CA VAL A 383 26.71 23.24 24.68
C VAL A 383 27.28 21.85 24.96
N SER A 384 28.33 21.87 25.77
CA SER A 384 29.46 20.96 25.89
C SER A 384 29.28 19.78 26.86
N LYS A 385 29.89 18.69 26.41
CA LYS A 385 30.53 17.52 27.03
C LYS A 385 30.90 17.58 28.53
N GLU A 386 30.69 16.46 29.22
CA GLU A 386 31.60 15.95 30.27
C GLU A 386 31.71 14.41 30.20
N GLU A 387 32.90 13.90 30.55
CA GLU A 387 33.43 12.55 30.32
C GLU A 387 33.38 11.67 31.58
N LYS A 388 33.25 10.34 31.43
CA LYS A 388 34.16 9.37 32.08
C LYS A 388 33.99 7.92 31.59
N LYS A 389 35.14 7.34 31.18
CA LYS A 389 35.71 5.96 31.33
C LYS A 389 34.77 4.74 31.42
N SER A 390 35.08 3.52 31.00
CA SER A 390 36.10 2.82 30.18
C SER A 390 35.95 1.33 30.55
N LYS A 391 35.83 0.40 29.58
CA LYS A 391 36.54 -0.90 29.52
C LYS A 391 36.11 -1.73 28.31
N LYS A 392 37.10 -2.07 27.49
CA LYS A 392 37.11 -3.02 26.34
C LYS A 392 37.49 -4.42 26.87
N PRO A 393 37.33 -5.52 26.11
CA PRO A 393 38.50 -6.07 25.41
C PRO A 393 38.12 -6.74 24.04
N PRO A 394 38.98 -7.53 23.36
CA PRO A 394 39.76 -7.15 22.17
C PRO A 394 39.39 -7.96 20.88
N PRO A 395 40.07 -7.78 19.72
CA PRO A 395 39.60 -8.26 18.41
C PRO A 395 40.41 -9.43 17.78
N VAL A 396 39.87 -9.97 16.65
CA VAL A 396 40.53 -10.73 15.53
C VAL A 396 40.67 -12.27 15.74
N PRO A 397 40.74 -13.19 14.71
CA PRO A 397 40.70 -13.07 13.23
C PRO A 397 39.71 -14.00 12.46
N ALA A 398 39.63 -13.74 11.15
CA ALA A 398 39.04 -14.57 10.10
C ALA A 398 39.74 -15.94 9.88
N LEU A 399 38.97 -16.99 9.52
CA LEU A 399 39.34 -18.10 8.61
C LEU A 399 38.09 -18.98 8.31
N PRO A 400 38.11 -19.96 7.37
CA PRO A 400 37.31 -19.90 6.15
C PRO A 400 36.18 -20.94 6.08
N SER A 401 35.29 -20.68 5.12
CA SER A 401 34.32 -21.58 4.49
C SER A 401 34.61 -23.09 4.56
N LYS A 402 33.81 -23.84 5.32
CA LYS A 402 33.37 -25.22 4.99
C LYS A 402 31.98 -25.49 5.61
N LEU A 403 31.02 -25.88 4.77
CA LEU A 403 29.72 -26.41 5.19
C LEU A 403 29.92 -27.75 5.92
N PRO A 404 29.10 -28.06 6.95
CA PRO A 404 28.84 -29.43 7.33
C PRO A 404 27.43 -29.85 6.90
N THR A 405 27.40 -30.80 5.97
CA THR A 405 26.31 -31.77 5.77
C THR A 405 26.42 -32.82 6.87
N PHE A 406 25.39 -33.04 7.68
CA PHE A 406 25.32 -34.27 8.50
C PHE A 406 23.89 -34.77 8.68
N GLY A 407 23.70 -36.03 8.26
CA GLY A 407 22.60 -36.90 8.65
C GLY A 407 22.89 -37.63 9.97
N ALA A 408 21.82 -38.13 10.56
CA ALA A 408 21.67 -38.75 11.89
C ALA A 408 22.36 -40.13 12.04
N PRO A 409 22.12 -40.93 13.11
CA PRO A 409 21.52 -40.66 14.44
C PRO A 409 22.34 -41.21 15.63
N GLU A 410 22.04 -40.79 16.87
CA GLU A 410 22.49 -41.51 18.08
C GLU A 410 21.29 -42.09 18.86
N GLN A 411 21.42 -43.39 19.15
CA GLN A 411 20.61 -44.19 20.06
C GLN A 411 20.92 -43.79 21.51
N LEU A 412 19.91 -43.58 22.36
CA LEU A 412 20.10 -43.76 23.80
C LEU A 412 18.79 -44.21 24.48
N VAL A 413 18.81 -45.50 24.83
CA VAL A 413 18.29 -46.20 26.02
C VAL A 413 16.93 -45.84 26.64
N ASP A 414 16.10 -46.89 26.63
CA ASP A 414 15.02 -47.22 27.56
C ASP A 414 15.35 -46.90 29.03
N LEU A 415 14.45 -46.16 29.68
CA LEU A 415 14.21 -46.29 31.11
C LEU A 415 12.70 -46.35 31.37
N LYS A 416 12.22 -47.57 31.66
CA LYS A 416 10.90 -47.86 32.18
C LYS A 416 10.68 -47.14 33.51
N GLN A 417 9.59 -46.40 33.63
CA GLN A 417 8.92 -46.20 34.91
C GLN A 417 7.41 -46.41 34.72
N ALA A 418 6.91 -47.44 35.39
CA ALA A 418 5.52 -47.83 35.48
C ALA A 418 4.73 -46.85 36.36
N GLY A 419 3.43 -46.73 36.07
CA GLY A 419 2.43 -46.23 37.01
C GLY A 419 1.63 -45.05 36.46
N LEU A 420 0.45 -45.34 35.92
CA LEU A 420 -0.85 -44.75 36.31
C LEU A 420 -1.89 -45.08 35.22
N GLU A 421 -2.41 -46.30 35.31
CA GLU A 421 -3.75 -46.62 34.83
C GLU A 421 -4.75 -45.81 35.65
N ALA A 422 -5.48 -44.88 35.00
CA ALA A 422 -6.87 -44.47 35.32
C ALA A 422 -7.15 -43.04 34.84
N ALA A 423 -7.36 -42.84 33.53
CA ALA A 423 -8.13 -41.70 32.99
C ALA A 423 -8.47 -41.88 31.49
N ALA A 424 -8.97 -43.05 31.08
CA ALA A 424 -9.50 -43.26 29.74
C ALA A 424 -11.03 -43.37 29.79
N LYS A 425 -11.70 -42.25 30.05
CA LYS A 425 -13.16 -42.08 29.88
C LYS A 425 -13.47 -40.60 29.66
N ALA A 426 -13.39 -40.15 28.41
CA ALA A 426 -14.23 -39.09 27.79
C ALA A 426 -13.50 -38.43 26.59
N THR A 427 -13.52 -39.08 25.43
CA THR A 427 -13.43 -38.39 24.12
C THR A 427 -14.06 -39.27 23.06
N SER A 428 -15.40 -39.24 22.98
CA SER A 428 -16.12 -39.67 21.78
C SER A 428 -15.95 -38.60 20.71
N SER A 429 -14.80 -38.57 20.02
CA SER A 429 -14.63 -37.75 18.81
C SER A 429 -15.24 -38.48 17.62
N HIS A 430 -16.28 -37.87 17.02
CA HIS A 430 -17.08 -38.43 15.94
C HIS A 430 -16.25 -38.90 14.72
N PRO A 431 -16.42 -40.14 14.22
CA PRO A 431 -15.78 -40.64 12.99
C PRO A 431 -16.14 -39.84 11.72
N ASN A 432 -17.21 -39.03 11.76
CA ASN A 432 -17.64 -38.19 10.65
C ASN A 432 -16.68 -37.03 10.31
N SER A 433 -15.93 -36.49 11.29
CA SER A 433 -15.09 -35.30 11.07
C SER A 433 -13.86 -35.59 10.19
N THR A 434 -13.17 -36.69 10.45
CA THR A 434 -11.98 -37.10 9.65
C THR A 434 -12.36 -37.47 8.22
N SER A 435 -13.52 -38.13 8.03
CA SER A 435 -14.06 -38.46 6.71
C SER A 435 -14.35 -37.18 5.88
N LEU A 436 -14.91 -36.16 6.52
CA LEU A 436 -15.19 -34.87 5.88
C LEU A 436 -13.90 -34.14 5.49
N LYS A 437 -12.91 -34.03 6.40
CA LYS A 437 -11.61 -33.39 6.12
C LYS A 437 -10.90 -34.03 4.93
N ALA A 438 -10.91 -35.36 4.84
CA ALA A 438 -10.31 -36.08 3.72
C ALA A 438 -11.00 -35.77 2.39
N LYS A 439 -12.34 -35.78 2.36
CA LYS A 439 -13.12 -35.44 1.16
C LYS A 439 -12.84 -34.02 0.68
N VAL A 440 -12.87 -33.04 1.59
CA VAL A 440 -12.62 -31.64 1.27
C VAL A 440 -11.20 -31.46 0.71
N LEU A 441 -10.20 -32.09 1.32
CA LEU A 441 -8.83 -32.02 0.81
C LEU A 441 -8.72 -32.55 -0.63
N GLU A 442 -9.33 -33.69 -0.95
CA GLU A 442 -9.30 -34.23 -2.31
C GLU A 442 -10.02 -33.30 -3.31
N THR A 443 -11.09 -32.61 -2.90
CA THR A 443 -11.71 -31.56 -3.73
C THR A 443 -10.74 -30.42 -4.02
N PHE A 444 -10.02 -29.91 -3.02
CA PHE A 444 -9.05 -28.80 -3.22
C PHE A 444 -7.82 -29.21 -4.04
N LEU A 445 -7.44 -30.49 -4.01
CA LEU A 445 -6.33 -31.00 -4.82
C LEU A 445 -6.67 -31.09 -6.31
N ALA A 446 -7.96 -31.22 -6.65
CA ALA A 446 -8.44 -31.31 -8.03
C ALA A 446 -8.81 -29.94 -8.65
N LYS A 447 -8.78 -28.85 -7.86
CA LYS A 447 -9.15 -27.51 -8.31
C LYS A 447 -8.21 -26.99 -9.39
N SER A 448 -8.79 -26.34 -10.39
CA SER A 448 -8.10 -25.58 -11.42
C SER A 448 -7.55 -24.25 -10.87
N ARG A 449 -6.63 -23.61 -11.61
CA ARG A 449 -6.06 -22.30 -11.20
C ARG A 449 -7.13 -21.23 -10.95
N PRO A 450 -8.14 -21.04 -11.82
CA PRO A 450 -9.21 -20.05 -11.58
C PRO A 450 -9.96 -20.31 -10.27
N GLU A 451 -10.30 -21.58 -9.98
CA GLU A 451 -10.99 -21.94 -8.74
C GLU A 451 -10.12 -21.73 -7.49
N LEU A 452 -8.79 -21.85 -7.59
CA LEU A 452 -7.89 -21.52 -6.48
C LEU A 452 -7.82 -20.02 -6.23
N LEU A 453 -7.85 -19.22 -7.31
CA LEU A 453 -7.80 -17.77 -7.26
C LEU A 453 -9.05 -17.13 -6.66
N GLU A 454 -10.18 -17.84 -6.57
CA GLU A 454 -11.35 -17.42 -5.80
C GLU A 454 -11.02 -17.12 -4.33
N TYR A 455 -9.97 -17.78 -3.79
CA TYR A 455 -9.51 -17.63 -2.42
C TYR A 455 -8.29 -16.70 -2.31
N TYR A 456 -7.97 -15.94 -3.36
CA TYR A 456 -6.77 -15.12 -3.41
C TYR A 456 -6.74 -14.04 -2.32
N ILE A 457 -5.58 -13.91 -1.67
CA ILE A 457 -5.26 -12.80 -0.78
C ILE A 457 -3.95 -12.15 -1.19
N LYS A 458 -3.94 -10.82 -1.25
CA LYS A 458 -2.73 -10.05 -1.51
C LYS A 458 -1.83 -10.07 -0.28
N VAL A 459 -0.77 -10.85 -0.34
CA VAL A 459 0.25 -10.89 0.73
C VAL A 459 1.17 -9.67 0.63
N ILE A 460 1.40 -9.03 1.77
CA ILE A 460 2.37 -7.94 1.95
C ILE A 460 3.45 -8.42 2.91
N LEU A 461 4.71 -8.10 2.63
CA LEU A 461 5.86 -8.48 3.45
C LEU A 461 6.03 -7.52 4.63
N ASP A 462 6.34 -8.05 5.81
CA ASP A 462 6.51 -7.26 7.03
C ASP A 462 7.98 -6.85 7.25
N TYR A 463 8.27 -5.56 7.10
CA TYR A 463 9.59 -4.98 7.30
C TYR A 463 10.14 -5.14 8.74
N ASN A 464 9.28 -5.39 9.73
CA ASN A 464 9.70 -5.66 11.11
C ASN A 464 10.31 -7.05 11.29
N THR A 465 10.01 -7.98 10.37
CA THR A 465 10.44 -9.38 10.43
C THR A 465 11.68 -9.68 9.59
N ALA A 466 11.89 -8.92 8.51
CA ALA A 466 12.95 -9.15 7.54
C ALA A 466 14.35 -9.14 8.16
N HIS A 467 15.13 -10.20 7.91
CA HIS A 467 16.55 -10.23 8.27
C HIS A 467 17.34 -9.13 7.55
N ASN A 468 18.46 -8.68 8.11
CA ASN A 468 19.27 -7.58 7.55
C ASN A 468 19.85 -7.87 6.16
N LYS A 469 19.91 -9.12 5.72
CA LYS A 469 20.34 -9.52 4.37
C LYS A 469 19.17 -9.70 3.38
N VAL A 470 17.96 -9.28 3.74
CA VAL A 470 16.77 -9.34 2.89
C VAL A 470 16.35 -7.91 2.54
N ALA A 471 16.40 -7.57 1.26
CA ALA A 471 15.90 -6.30 0.73
C ALA A 471 14.42 -6.45 0.36
N LEU A 472 13.63 -5.41 0.67
CA LEU A 472 12.20 -5.35 0.37
C LEU A 472 11.92 -4.20 -0.60
N SER A 473 11.12 -4.47 -1.64
CA SER A 473 10.80 -3.49 -2.69
C SER A 473 9.36 -3.62 -3.18
N GLU A 474 8.98 -2.76 -4.15
CA GLU A 474 7.69 -2.79 -4.85
C GLU A 474 6.49 -2.81 -3.90
N CYS A 475 6.31 -1.78 -3.09
CA CYS A 475 5.24 -1.73 -2.08
C CYS A 475 5.23 -2.93 -1.12
N TYR A 476 6.42 -3.44 -0.78
CA TYR A 476 6.63 -4.60 0.10
C TYR A 476 6.00 -5.88 -0.44
N THR A 477 5.99 -6.10 -1.76
CA THR A 477 5.57 -7.37 -2.39
C THR A 477 6.73 -8.17 -2.98
N VAL A 478 7.96 -7.65 -2.92
CA VAL A 478 9.15 -8.32 -3.44
C VAL A 478 10.22 -8.42 -2.36
N ALA A 479 10.77 -9.63 -2.17
CA ALA A 479 11.90 -9.92 -1.30
C ALA A 479 13.08 -10.47 -2.10
N SER A 480 14.26 -9.91 -1.90
CA SER A 480 15.50 -10.35 -2.55
C SER A 480 16.67 -10.38 -1.58
N VAL A 481 17.76 -11.05 -1.98
CA VAL A 481 19.00 -11.06 -1.22
C VAL A 481 19.71 -9.72 -1.38
N ALA A 482 19.97 -9.04 -0.27
CA ALA A 482 20.70 -7.78 -0.27
C ALA A 482 22.22 -8.02 -0.40
N GLU A 483 22.90 -7.20 -1.20
CA GLU A 483 24.37 -7.21 -1.30
C GLU A 483 25.01 -6.68 -0.02
N MET A 484 24.43 -5.62 0.54
CA MET A 484 24.85 -5.01 1.80
C MET A 484 23.76 -5.14 2.87
N PRO A 485 24.13 -5.28 4.16
CA PRO A 485 23.15 -5.27 5.24
C PRO A 485 22.26 -4.02 5.21
N GLN A 486 20.95 -4.21 5.23
CA GLN A 486 19.94 -3.13 5.12
C GLN A 486 19.81 -2.26 6.38
N ASN A 487 20.46 -2.65 7.48
CA ASN A 487 20.51 -1.91 8.75
C ASN A 487 19.13 -1.50 9.30
N TYR A 488 18.17 -2.41 9.25
CA TYR A 488 16.87 -2.18 9.86
C TYR A 488 16.99 -2.05 11.39
N ARG A 489 16.04 -1.36 12.01
CA ARG A 489 16.00 -1.21 13.48
C ARG A 489 15.89 -2.58 14.17
N PRO A 490 16.60 -2.80 15.29
CA PRO A 490 16.40 -4.00 16.11
C PRO A 490 14.93 -4.14 16.51
N HIS A 491 14.37 -5.35 16.37
CA HIS A 491 12.98 -5.62 16.67
C HIS A 491 12.81 -7.08 17.13
N PRO A 492 11.99 -7.39 18.14
CA PRO A 492 11.83 -8.77 18.63
C PRO A 492 11.33 -9.76 17.57
N GLN A 493 10.56 -9.29 16.60
CA GLN A 493 10.03 -10.13 15.52
C GLN A 493 11.02 -10.34 14.34
N ARG A 494 12.17 -9.64 14.35
CA ARG A 494 13.16 -9.70 13.28
C ARG A 494 13.95 -11.00 13.36
N PHE A 495 14.10 -11.68 12.23
CA PHE A 495 15.04 -12.80 12.14
C PHE A 495 16.47 -12.31 12.29
N THR A 496 17.27 -12.95 13.14
CA THR A 496 18.66 -12.57 13.40
C THR A 496 19.69 -13.54 12.82
N TYR A 497 19.30 -14.79 12.56
CA TYR A 497 20.18 -15.83 12.05
C TYR A 497 19.89 -16.17 10.57
N CYS A 498 18.62 -16.41 10.24
CA CYS A 498 18.21 -16.83 8.89
C CYS A 498 17.74 -15.64 8.04
N SER A 499 18.11 -15.64 6.74
CA SER A 499 17.63 -14.67 5.75
C SER A 499 16.15 -14.88 5.38
N GLN A 500 15.27 -14.57 6.32
CA GLN A 500 13.82 -14.80 6.25
C GLN A 500 13.03 -13.51 6.40
N VAL A 501 11.77 -13.54 5.95
CA VAL A 501 10.76 -12.50 6.15
C VAL A 501 9.37 -13.16 6.21
N LEU A 502 8.45 -12.58 6.97
CA LEU A 502 7.05 -13.02 7.05
C LEU A 502 6.11 -12.08 6.31
N GLY A 503 4.90 -12.56 6.02
CA GLY A 503 3.77 -11.72 5.65
C GLY A 503 3.26 -10.88 6.81
N LEU A 504 2.56 -9.79 6.50
CA LEU A 504 1.99 -8.84 7.45
C LEU A 504 0.76 -9.40 8.18
N HIS A 505 -0.11 -10.10 7.46
CA HIS A 505 -1.35 -10.65 8.00
C HIS A 505 -1.19 -12.13 8.35
N CYS A 506 -1.93 -12.56 9.37
CA CYS A 506 -2.06 -13.96 9.75
C CYS A 506 -3.49 -14.46 9.64
N TYR A 507 -3.62 -15.77 9.43
CA TYR A 507 -4.89 -16.41 9.14
C TYR A 507 -5.16 -17.55 10.14
N LYS A 508 -6.33 -17.49 10.80
CA LYS A 508 -6.79 -18.51 11.75
C LYS A 508 -8.10 -19.21 11.32
N LYS A 509 -8.86 -18.59 10.42
CA LYS A 509 -10.18 -19.07 9.96
C LYS A 509 -10.30 -18.78 8.47
N GLY A 510 -11.03 -19.61 7.73
CA GLY A 510 -11.25 -19.44 6.30
C GLY A 510 -10.21 -20.12 5.42
N ILE A 511 -10.34 -19.85 4.12
CA ILE A 511 -9.52 -20.43 3.05
C ILE A 511 -8.78 -19.28 2.36
N HIS A 512 -7.48 -19.45 2.15
CA HIS A 512 -6.61 -18.42 1.59
C HIS A 512 -5.68 -19.01 0.55
N TYR A 513 -5.41 -18.24 -0.49
CA TYR A 513 -4.51 -18.62 -1.56
C TYR A 513 -3.61 -17.44 -1.93
N TRP A 514 -2.34 -17.71 -2.21
CA TRP A 514 -1.44 -16.71 -2.81
C TRP A 514 -0.43 -17.39 -3.72
N GLU A 515 0.10 -16.64 -4.67
CA GLU A 515 1.13 -17.10 -5.61
C GLU A 515 2.42 -16.29 -5.42
N VAL A 516 3.57 -16.96 -5.57
CA VAL A 516 4.91 -16.38 -5.46
C VAL A 516 5.73 -16.75 -6.69
N GLU A 517 6.23 -15.75 -7.40
CA GLU A 517 7.19 -15.93 -8.50
C GLU A 517 8.61 -16.01 -7.94
N LEU A 518 9.33 -17.07 -8.32
CA LEU A 518 10.70 -17.36 -7.91
C LEU A 518 11.67 -17.05 -9.07
N GLN A 519 12.53 -16.06 -8.91
CA GLN A 519 13.64 -15.82 -9.84
C GLN A 519 14.94 -16.35 -9.24
N LYS A 520 15.73 -17.09 -10.04
CA LYS A 520 16.98 -17.77 -9.60
C LYS A 520 16.77 -18.63 -8.35
N ASN A 521 15.87 -19.61 -8.45
CA ASN A 521 15.41 -20.51 -7.38
C ASN A 521 16.46 -21.55 -6.90
N ASN A 522 17.73 -21.17 -6.75
CA ASN A 522 18.78 -22.08 -6.28
C ASN A 522 18.68 -22.34 -4.77
N PHE A 523 18.52 -21.26 -3.99
CA PHE A 523 18.42 -21.28 -2.53
C PHE A 523 17.33 -20.31 -2.06
N CYS A 524 16.10 -20.80 -2.02
CA CYS A 524 14.93 -20.05 -1.57
C CYS A 524 13.85 -20.99 -1.03
N GLY A 525 12.84 -20.45 -0.35
CA GLY A 525 11.76 -21.24 0.22
C GLY A 525 10.51 -20.42 0.47
N VAL A 526 9.36 -21.10 0.38
CA VAL A 526 8.03 -20.53 0.58
C VAL A 526 7.26 -21.44 1.52
N GLY A 527 6.54 -20.86 2.48
CA GLY A 527 5.84 -21.64 3.49
C GLY A 527 4.87 -20.82 4.33
N ILE A 528 4.54 -21.40 5.48
CA ILE A 528 3.72 -20.82 6.53
C ILE A 528 4.38 -21.07 7.90
N CYS A 529 4.14 -20.19 8.86
CA CYS A 529 4.57 -20.40 10.24
C CYS A 529 3.60 -19.79 11.26
N TYR A 530 3.65 -20.28 12.49
CA TYR A 530 2.95 -19.65 13.60
C TYR A 530 3.59 -18.34 14.03
N GLY A 531 2.80 -17.48 14.67
CA GLY A 531 3.29 -16.23 15.26
C GLY A 531 4.28 -16.47 16.41
N SER A 532 4.05 -17.55 17.17
CA SER A 532 4.87 -18.00 18.32
C SER A 532 6.28 -18.50 17.97
N MET A 533 6.58 -18.75 16.69
CA MET A 533 7.90 -19.25 16.28
C MET A 533 9.02 -18.29 16.71
N ASN A 534 10.07 -18.82 17.35
CA ASN A 534 11.26 -18.03 17.73
C ASN A 534 11.94 -17.44 16.48
N ARG A 535 12.49 -16.23 16.61
CA ARG A 535 13.13 -15.49 15.51
C ARG A 535 14.65 -15.48 15.59
N GLN A 536 15.20 -16.01 16.67
CA GLN A 536 16.62 -16.01 16.96
C GLN A 536 17.20 -17.42 16.85
N GLY A 537 18.51 -17.49 16.64
CA GLY A 537 19.26 -18.74 16.61
C GLY A 537 18.98 -19.65 15.40
N PRO A 538 19.72 -20.76 15.26
CA PRO A 538 19.53 -21.73 14.19
C PRO A 538 18.13 -22.37 14.16
N GLU A 539 17.47 -22.49 15.31
CA GLU A 539 16.12 -23.03 15.47
C GLU A 539 15.03 -22.18 14.80
N SER A 540 15.32 -20.90 14.51
CA SER A 540 14.40 -20.00 13.80
C SER A 540 14.27 -20.32 12.31
N ARG A 541 15.08 -21.25 11.79
CA ARG A 541 15.04 -21.66 10.38
C ARG A 541 13.71 -22.34 10.04
N LEU A 542 13.04 -21.85 9.01
CA LEU A 542 11.79 -22.43 8.50
C LEU A 542 11.98 -23.92 8.18
N GLY A 543 11.01 -24.73 8.62
CA GLY A 543 11.00 -26.19 8.47
C GLY A 543 11.85 -26.95 9.49
N ARG A 544 12.60 -26.26 10.36
CA ARG A 544 13.50 -26.87 11.36
C ARG A 544 12.94 -26.82 12.80
N ASN A 545 11.64 -26.56 12.93
CA ASN A 545 10.91 -26.51 14.19
C ASN A 545 9.45 -26.98 14.00
N SER A 546 8.73 -27.17 15.11
CA SER A 546 7.33 -27.63 15.12
C SER A 546 6.31 -26.57 14.68
N ALA A 547 6.74 -25.33 14.46
CA ALA A 547 5.89 -24.16 14.21
C ALA A 547 5.93 -23.68 12.74
N SER A 548 6.57 -24.42 11.83
CA SER A 548 6.73 -24.03 10.43
C SER A 548 6.62 -25.19 9.45
N TRP A 549 6.01 -24.91 8.28
CA TRP A 549 5.82 -25.83 7.15
C TRP A 549 6.19 -25.11 5.86
N CYS A 550 7.14 -25.64 5.09
CA CYS A 550 7.59 -24.98 3.87
C CYS A 550 8.04 -25.96 2.79
N VAL A 551 8.10 -25.45 1.56
CA VAL A 551 8.85 -26.04 0.45
C VAL A 551 10.10 -25.21 0.21
N GLU A 552 11.21 -25.89 -0.04
CA GLU A 552 12.55 -25.31 -0.09
C GLU A 552 13.31 -25.82 -1.30
N TRP A 553 14.03 -24.90 -1.95
CA TRP A 553 15.02 -25.19 -2.97
C TRP A 553 16.41 -25.11 -2.35
N PHE A 554 17.19 -26.17 -2.54
CA PHE A 554 18.59 -26.23 -2.15
C PHE A 554 19.40 -26.89 -3.27
N ASN A 555 20.30 -26.13 -3.91
CA ASN A 555 20.99 -26.58 -5.13
C ASN A 555 20.02 -27.14 -6.19
N THR A 556 18.92 -26.40 -6.44
CA THR A 556 17.82 -26.76 -7.35
C THR A 556 17.03 -28.03 -7.01
N LYS A 557 17.40 -28.76 -5.96
CA LYS A 557 16.60 -29.85 -5.40
C LYS A 557 15.47 -29.27 -4.56
N ILE A 558 14.29 -29.86 -4.69
CA ILE A 558 13.09 -29.41 -3.99
C ILE A 558 12.81 -30.35 -2.84
N SER A 559 12.58 -29.81 -1.65
CA SER A 559 12.22 -30.58 -0.47
C SER A 559 11.09 -29.89 0.29
N ALA A 560 10.13 -30.67 0.79
CA ALA A 560 9.20 -30.22 1.81
C ALA A 560 9.83 -30.42 3.19
N TRP A 561 9.68 -29.43 4.07
CA TRP A 561 10.26 -29.44 5.41
C TRP A 561 9.23 -29.08 6.47
N HIS A 562 9.28 -29.83 7.57
CA HIS A 562 8.59 -29.53 8.82
C HIS A 562 9.29 -30.23 9.97
N ASN A 563 9.55 -29.54 11.08
CA ASN A 563 10.12 -30.12 12.30
C ASN A 563 11.37 -30.99 12.08
N ASN A 564 12.33 -30.51 11.29
CA ASN A 564 13.55 -31.24 10.88
C ASN A 564 13.31 -32.51 10.06
N VAL A 565 12.10 -32.73 9.56
CA VAL A 565 11.78 -33.83 8.65
C VAL A 565 11.82 -33.31 7.22
N GLU A 566 12.72 -33.89 6.43
CA GLU A 566 12.84 -33.62 5.00
C GLU A 566 12.05 -34.66 4.19
N LYS A 567 11.28 -34.18 3.21
CA LYS A 567 10.74 -35.00 2.13
C LYS A 567 11.19 -34.44 0.79
N THR A 568 12.13 -35.11 0.16
CA THR A 568 12.58 -34.77 -1.20
C THR A 568 11.43 -34.94 -2.20
N LEU A 569 11.30 -33.96 -3.10
CA LEU A 569 10.24 -33.83 -4.10
C LEU A 569 10.81 -33.90 -5.51
N PRO A 570 10.00 -34.28 -6.52
CA PRO A 570 10.42 -34.21 -7.91
C PRO A 570 10.70 -32.75 -8.33
N SER A 571 11.72 -32.56 -9.17
CA SER A 571 12.03 -31.26 -9.76
C SER A 571 10.88 -30.78 -10.66
N THR A 572 10.68 -29.46 -10.72
CA THR A 572 9.69 -28.83 -11.60
C THR A 572 10.34 -27.72 -12.44
N LYS A 573 9.77 -27.48 -13.63
CA LYS A 573 10.12 -26.33 -14.48
C LYS A 573 9.41 -25.04 -14.07
N ALA A 574 8.35 -25.14 -13.25
CA ALA A 574 7.60 -23.99 -12.81
C ALA A 574 8.43 -23.11 -11.87
N THR A 575 8.44 -21.82 -12.13
CA THR A 575 9.04 -20.79 -11.27
C THR A 575 8.02 -20.13 -10.38
N ARG A 576 6.72 -20.44 -10.51
CA ARG A 576 5.67 -19.91 -9.64
C ARG A 576 5.16 -20.98 -8.69
N VAL A 577 5.04 -20.60 -7.41
CA VAL A 577 4.52 -21.46 -6.35
C VAL A 577 3.20 -20.89 -5.85
N GLY A 578 2.14 -21.68 -5.96
CA GLY A 578 0.86 -21.40 -5.33
C GLY A 578 0.80 -22.04 -3.94
N VAL A 579 0.31 -21.31 -2.94
CA VAL A 579 0.13 -21.81 -1.58
C VAL A 579 -1.34 -21.65 -1.20
N LEU A 580 -2.00 -22.77 -0.89
CA LEU A 580 -3.36 -22.78 -0.38
C LEU A 580 -3.36 -23.18 1.09
N LEU A 581 -3.97 -22.36 1.93
CA LEU A 581 -4.18 -22.60 3.35
C LEU A 581 -5.68 -22.72 3.63
N ASN A 582 -6.10 -23.88 4.16
CA ASN A 582 -7.46 -24.09 4.64
C ASN A 582 -7.42 -24.22 6.17
N CYS A 583 -7.75 -23.14 6.87
CA CYS A 583 -7.74 -23.11 8.33
C CYS A 583 -8.90 -23.91 8.93
N ASP A 584 -10.03 -23.98 8.24
CA ASP A 584 -11.26 -24.59 8.76
C ASP A 584 -11.16 -26.12 8.82
N HIS A 585 -10.49 -26.72 7.83
CA HIS A 585 -10.32 -28.17 7.73
C HIS A 585 -8.91 -28.66 8.07
N GLY A 586 -7.95 -27.77 8.26
CA GLY A 586 -6.61 -28.12 8.76
C GLY A 586 -5.70 -28.72 7.70
N PHE A 587 -5.42 -27.99 6.62
CA PHE A 587 -4.40 -28.38 5.65
C PHE A 587 -3.77 -27.20 4.92
N VAL A 588 -2.54 -27.40 4.45
CA VAL A 588 -1.84 -26.50 3.53
C VAL A 588 -1.35 -27.29 2.32
N ILE A 589 -1.48 -26.70 1.12
CA ILE A 589 -1.13 -27.32 -0.16
C ILE A 589 -0.19 -26.39 -0.92
N PHE A 590 0.88 -26.97 -1.47
CA PHE A 590 1.85 -26.29 -2.32
C PHE A 590 1.69 -26.77 -3.76
N PHE A 591 1.58 -25.82 -4.67
CA PHE A 591 1.42 -26.07 -6.10
C PHE A 591 2.54 -25.44 -6.91
N ALA A 592 2.97 -26.14 -7.95
CA ALA A 592 3.81 -25.62 -9.02
C ALA A 592 2.88 -25.07 -10.12
N VAL A 593 2.94 -23.76 -10.37
CA VAL A 593 2.06 -23.06 -11.29
C VAL A 593 2.84 -22.70 -12.56
N ALA A 594 2.42 -23.23 -13.69
CA ALA A 594 2.82 -22.79 -15.02
C ALA A 594 1.53 -22.54 -15.82
N ASP A 595 1.37 -23.15 -17.00
CA ASP A 595 0.08 -23.14 -17.71
C ASP A 595 -0.99 -23.96 -16.97
N LYS A 596 -0.56 -25.02 -16.27
CA LYS A 596 -1.38 -25.88 -15.41
C LYS A 596 -0.86 -25.85 -13.97
N VAL A 597 -1.74 -26.19 -13.05
CA VAL A 597 -1.43 -26.35 -11.63
C VAL A 597 -1.01 -27.79 -11.39
N HIS A 598 0.20 -27.99 -10.88
CA HIS A 598 0.70 -29.30 -10.48
C HIS A 598 0.90 -29.34 -8.97
N LEU A 599 0.51 -30.42 -8.32
CA LEU A 599 0.75 -30.61 -6.88
C LEU A 599 2.25 -30.79 -6.61
N MET A 600 2.79 -30.02 -5.68
CA MET A 600 4.13 -30.26 -5.13
C MET A 600 4.05 -31.09 -3.85
N TYR A 601 3.30 -30.61 -2.86
CA TYR A 601 3.17 -31.26 -1.56
C TYR A 601 1.93 -30.79 -0.78
N LYS A 602 1.54 -31.58 0.23
CA LYS A 602 0.42 -31.26 1.12
C LYS A 602 0.74 -31.66 2.56
N PHE A 603 0.36 -30.82 3.53
CA PHE A 603 0.38 -31.16 4.95
C PHE A 603 -1.04 -31.18 5.50
N ARG A 604 -1.34 -32.19 6.34
CA ARG A 604 -2.60 -32.32 7.08
C ARG A 604 -2.30 -32.02 8.55
N VAL A 605 -2.83 -30.91 9.06
CA VAL A 605 -2.46 -30.37 10.37
C VAL A 605 -3.66 -29.70 11.02
N ASP A 606 -3.94 -30.07 12.27
CA ASP A 606 -4.87 -29.31 13.11
C ASP A 606 -4.14 -28.11 13.71
N PHE A 607 -4.27 -26.95 13.08
CA PHE A 607 -3.54 -25.76 13.46
C PHE A 607 -3.96 -25.22 14.83
N THR A 608 -2.99 -24.93 15.70
CA THR A 608 -3.22 -24.48 17.08
C THR A 608 -3.42 -22.97 17.20
N GLU A 609 -2.84 -22.20 16.28
CA GLU A 609 -2.90 -20.74 16.27
C GLU A 609 -2.90 -20.18 14.82
N ALA A 610 -2.90 -18.85 14.70
CA ALA A 610 -2.90 -18.17 13.40
C ALA A 610 -1.56 -18.35 12.66
N LEU A 611 -1.62 -18.42 11.33
CA LEU A 611 -0.47 -18.67 10.47
C LEU A 611 -0.14 -17.44 9.61
N TYR A 612 1.15 -17.12 9.54
CA TYR A 612 1.71 -16.11 8.64
C TYR A 612 2.32 -16.79 7.40
N PRO A 613 2.16 -16.23 6.19
CA PRO A 613 3.01 -16.57 5.06
C PRO A 613 4.49 -16.34 5.41
N ALA A 614 5.37 -17.23 4.98
CA ALA A 614 6.79 -17.21 5.35
C ALA A 614 7.68 -17.43 4.14
N PHE A 615 8.78 -16.67 4.07
CA PHE A 615 9.65 -16.61 2.91
C PHE A 615 11.13 -16.66 3.33
N TRP A 616 11.94 -17.37 2.56
CA TRP A 616 13.38 -17.49 2.76
C TRP A 616 14.13 -17.28 1.44
N VAL A 617 15.21 -16.50 1.47
CA VAL A 617 16.09 -16.26 0.31
C VAL A 617 17.55 -16.26 0.75
N PHE A 618 18.45 -16.85 -0.05
CA PHE A 618 19.86 -16.93 0.32
C PHE A 618 20.84 -16.74 -0.84
N SER A 619 20.58 -17.30 -2.02
CA SER A 619 21.50 -17.15 -3.15
C SER A 619 21.47 -15.74 -3.74
N ALA A 620 22.65 -15.20 -4.08
CA ALA A 620 22.76 -13.90 -4.74
C ALA A 620 21.87 -13.84 -6.00
N GLY A 621 21.03 -12.81 -6.06
CA GLY A 621 20.05 -12.59 -7.13
C GLY A 621 18.76 -13.40 -7.02
N ALA A 622 18.59 -14.26 -6.02
CA ALA A 622 17.29 -14.89 -5.75
C ALA A 622 16.28 -13.82 -5.33
N THR A 623 15.11 -13.86 -5.97
CA THR A 623 14.03 -12.91 -5.74
C THR A 623 12.70 -13.64 -5.67
N LEU A 624 11.90 -13.30 -4.66
CA LEU A 624 10.54 -13.78 -4.45
C LEU A 624 9.59 -12.61 -4.65
N SER A 625 8.66 -12.74 -5.58
CA SER A 625 7.67 -11.69 -5.88
C SER A 625 6.27 -12.22 -5.65
N ILE A 626 5.49 -11.56 -4.80
CA ILE A 626 4.07 -11.92 -4.62
C ILE A 626 3.33 -11.56 -5.89
N CYS A 627 2.69 -12.55 -6.51
CA CYS A 627 1.95 -12.33 -7.74
C CYS A 627 0.64 -11.60 -7.44
N SER A 628 0.35 -10.59 -8.24
CA SER A 628 -1.01 -10.08 -8.42
C SER A 628 -1.58 -10.77 -9.66
N PRO A 629 -2.56 -11.69 -9.51
CA PRO A 629 -3.20 -12.32 -10.66
C PRO A 629 -3.84 -11.23 -11.53
N LYS A 630 -3.59 -11.32 -12.84
CA LYS A 630 -4.27 -10.52 -13.87
C LYS A 630 -5.59 -11.16 -14.24
#